data_AF-A0A0G0L029-F1
#
_entry.id   AF-A0A0G0L029-F1
#
_cell.length_a   1.000
_cell.length_b   1.000
_cell.length_c   1.000
_cell.angle_alpha   90.00
_cell.angle_beta   90.00
_cell.angle_gamma   90.00
#
_symmetry.space_group_name_H-M   'P 1'
#
loop_
_entity.id
_entity.type
_entity.pdbx_description
1 polymer ?
#
loop_
_entity_poly.entity_id
_entity_poly.type
_entity_poly.pdbx_seq_one_letter_code
_entity_poly.pdbx_strand_id
1 'polypeptide(L)'
;LWVIKEFFSGKRRTAGNTVKSLVLVGILYIPWLVPLYKQVTMVKGGFWLGTPDLNDLKVLIYDYLGQGIKRLGFNVPFVNMKIYEVAPYLVFLTLLTKRWWKSVEKTIFFLLWFLGPILITWIISQKFTSIFFNRYLLYTIPAAMIILVTSRSKITFIPLAVAILTFAIIDIHYFLTPAKLPFRQMSNYVKETKNESDFLINWNSSAHHLWETKFYGIPAPIYISGSGELPYYVGTALMEETDIIREVPVNTERVGAVTSGSLDEVQLEGYSLSEKKEMGNLKFGWYVRTIED
;
A
#
# COMPACT_ATOMS: atom_id res chain seq x y z
N LEU A 1 6.21 25.19 4.76
CA LEU A 1 7.67 25.45 4.58
C LEU A 1 7.95 26.73 3.79
N TRP A 2 7.47 26.88 2.55
CA TRP A 2 7.74 28.07 1.72
C TRP A 2 7.28 29.41 2.34
N VAL A 3 6.06 29.44 2.89
CA VAL A 3 5.52 30.61 3.62
C VAL A 3 6.43 31.04 4.76
N ILE A 4 6.86 30.08 5.59
CA ILE A 4 7.71 30.31 6.76
C ILE A 4 9.03 30.93 6.30
N LYS A 5 9.66 30.34 5.28
CA LYS A 5 10.88 30.87 4.68
C LYS A 5 10.69 32.32 4.23
N GLU A 6 9.72 32.59 3.36
CA GLU A 6 9.53 33.93 2.79
C GLU A 6 9.19 34.99 3.86
N PHE A 7 8.48 34.58 4.92
CA PHE A 7 8.18 35.45 6.05
C PHE A 7 9.46 35.87 6.81
N PHE A 8 10.34 34.91 7.13
CA PHE A 8 11.60 35.19 7.83
C PHE A 8 12.67 35.82 6.94
N SER A 9 12.61 35.65 5.61
CA SER A 9 13.47 36.34 4.64
C SER A 9 13.05 37.79 4.35
N GLY A 10 12.13 38.36 5.12
CA GLY A 10 11.67 39.75 4.96
C GLY A 10 10.66 39.98 3.83
N LYS A 11 10.31 38.96 3.05
CA LYS A 11 9.34 39.03 1.94
C LYS A 11 7.91 38.83 2.43
N ARG A 12 7.52 39.62 3.43
CA ARG A 12 6.23 39.49 4.14
C ARG A 12 5.02 39.59 3.21
N ARG A 13 5.07 40.42 2.15
CA ARG A 13 3.98 40.54 1.16
C ARG A 13 3.78 39.25 0.37
N THR A 14 4.87 38.63 -0.10
CA THR A 14 4.84 37.35 -0.82
C THR A 14 4.34 36.23 0.08
N ALA A 15 4.83 36.17 1.33
CA ALA A 15 4.34 35.22 2.33
C ALA A 15 2.84 35.39 2.57
N GLY A 16 2.37 36.62 2.77
CA GLY A 16 0.96 36.94 2.98
C GLY A 16 0.07 36.54 1.79
N ASN A 17 0.50 36.81 0.56
CA ASN A 17 -0.23 36.36 -0.64
C ASN A 17 -0.30 34.83 -0.72
N THR A 18 0.82 34.15 -0.41
CA THR A 18 0.86 32.68 -0.39
C THR A 18 -0.06 32.11 0.68
N VAL A 19 -0.12 32.70 1.87
CA VAL A 19 -1.07 32.30 2.93
C VAL A 19 -2.50 32.46 2.47
N LYS A 20 -2.85 33.60 1.85
CA LYS A 20 -4.20 33.80 1.30
C LYS A 20 -4.57 32.72 0.28
N SER A 21 -3.65 32.36 -0.61
CA SER A 21 -3.86 31.26 -1.55
C SER A 21 -4.08 29.93 -0.84
N LEU A 22 -3.28 29.61 0.20
CA LEU A 22 -3.46 28.38 0.99
C LEU A 22 -4.78 28.37 1.77
N VAL A 23 -5.22 29.50 2.30
CA VAL A 23 -6.52 29.64 2.97
C VAL A 23 -7.65 29.42 1.97
N LEU A 24 -7.58 30.02 0.77
CA LEU A 24 -8.56 29.79 -0.29
C LEU A 24 -8.63 28.30 -0.67
N VAL A 25 -7.47 27.66 -0.84
CA VAL A 25 -7.41 26.20 -1.06
C VAL A 25 -8.08 25.48 0.11
N GLY A 26 -7.74 25.80 1.36
CA GLY A 26 -8.37 25.21 2.54
C GLY A 26 -9.90 25.36 2.57
N ILE A 27 -10.42 26.51 2.17
CA ILE A 27 -11.86 26.77 2.03
C ILE A 27 -12.49 25.86 0.98
N LEU A 28 -11.84 25.70 -0.19
CA LEU A 28 -12.31 24.77 -1.24
C LEU A 28 -12.33 23.31 -0.76
N TYR A 29 -11.53 22.98 0.26
CA TYR A 29 -11.53 21.66 0.89
C TYR A 29 -12.54 21.49 2.04
N ILE A 30 -13.30 22.52 2.43
CA ILE A 30 -14.31 22.43 3.52
C ILE A 30 -15.31 21.29 3.31
N PRO A 31 -15.87 21.04 2.11
CA PRO A 31 -16.80 19.93 1.89
C PRO A 31 -16.21 18.55 2.25
N TRP A 32 -14.88 18.43 2.21
CA TRP A 32 -14.17 17.19 2.54
C TRP A 32 -13.90 17.02 4.04
N LEU A 33 -14.16 18.03 4.87
CA LEU A 33 -13.98 17.92 6.32
C LEU A 33 -14.92 16.89 6.95
N VAL A 34 -16.15 16.73 6.43
CA VAL A 34 -17.09 15.73 6.93
C VAL A 34 -16.60 14.30 6.63
N PRO A 35 -16.26 13.93 5.37
CA PRO A 35 -15.61 12.67 5.07
C PRO A 35 -14.33 12.44 5.89
N LEU A 36 -13.48 13.47 6.01
CA LEU A 36 -12.23 13.40 6.77
C LEU A 36 -12.50 13.10 8.25
N TYR A 37 -13.45 13.79 8.88
CA TYR A 37 -13.84 13.56 10.25
C TYR A 37 -14.30 12.12 10.46
N LYS A 38 -15.21 11.63 9.60
CA LYS A 38 -15.70 10.24 9.65
C LYS A 38 -14.54 9.24 9.54
N GLN A 39 -13.63 9.44 8.59
CA GLN A 39 -12.46 8.59 8.43
C GLN A 39 -11.54 8.62 9.66
N VAL A 40 -11.25 9.81 10.20
CA VAL A 40 -10.41 9.96 11.39
C VAL A 40 -11.06 9.30 12.61
N THR A 41 -12.37 9.43 12.80
CA THR A 41 -13.08 8.76 13.90
C THR A 41 -13.07 7.24 13.78
N MET A 42 -13.18 6.70 12.56
CA MET A 42 -13.09 5.26 12.33
C MET A 42 -11.68 4.72 12.61
N VAL A 43 -10.64 5.46 12.24
CA VAL A 43 -9.23 5.08 12.50
C VAL A 43 -8.88 5.07 13.99
N LYS A 44 -9.59 5.85 14.83
CA LYS A 44 -9.41 5.81 16.29
C LYS A 44 -9.80 4.46 16.91
N GLY A 45 -10.66 3.68 16.27
CA GLY A 45 -11.07 2.35 16.73
C GLY A 45 -9.97 1.29 16.59
N GLY A 46 -8.91 1.58 15.84
CA GLY A 46 -7.79 0.66 15.61
C GLY A 46 -7.41 0.63 14.13
N PHE A 47 -6.12 0.78 13.85
CA PHE A 47 -5.56 0.70 12.50
C PHE A 47 -4.90 -0.68 12.30
N TRP A 48 -4.99 -1.26 11.10
CA TRP A 48 -4.44 -2.59 10.83
C TRP A 48 -2.90 -2.63 10.78
N LEU A 49 -2.24 -1.47 10.74
CA LEU A 49 -0.78 -1.42 10.69
C LEU A 49 -0.20 -1.64 12.09
N GLY A 50 0.81 -2.51 12.16
CA GLY A 50 1.67 -2.62 13.34
C GLY A 50 2.56 -1.39 13.50
N THR A 51 3.09 -1.17 14.70
CA THR A 51 4.08 -0.11 14.97
C THR A 51 5.32 -0.35 14.10
N PRO A 52 5.74 0.61 13.25
CA PRO A 52 6.85 0.39 12.34
C PRO A 52 8.17 0.37 13.11
N ASP A 53 9.14 -0.40 12.65
CA ASP A 53 10.50 -0.38 13.21
C ASP A 53 11.46 0.44 12.31
N LEU A 54 12.76 0.40 12.62
CA LEU A 54 13.78 1.06 11.79
C LEU A 54 14.00 0.35 10.45
N ASN A 55 13.73 -0.95 10.38
CA ASN A 55 13.83 -1.71 9.14
C ASN A 55 12.70 -1.32 8.18
N ASP A 56 11.48 -1.06 8.66
CA ASP A 56 10.37 -0.55 7.85
C ASP A 56 10.69 0.81 7.23
N LEU A 57 11.33 1.71 8.00
CA LEU A 57 11.80 3.00 7.49
C LEU A 57 12.84 2.82 6.39
N LYS A 58 13.81 1.92 6.59
CA LYS A 58 14.81 1.56 5.58
C LYS A 58 14.14 1.01 4.33
N VAL A 59 13.26 0.02 4.47
CA VAL A 59 12.54 -0.61 3.36
C VAL A 59 11.77 0.43 2.56
N LEU A 60 11.05 1.35 3.22
CA LEU A 60 10.33 2.42 2.53
C LEU A 60 11.27 3.29 1.67
N ILE A 61 12.41 3.71 2.24
CA ILE A 61 13.39 4.51 1.50
C ILE A 61 13.90 3.74 0.29
N TYR A 62 14.33 2.48 0.46
CA TYR A 62 14.84 1.67 -0.65
C TYR A 62 13.77 1.40 -1.71
N ASP A 63 12.53 1.15 -1.29
CA ASP A 63 11.41 0.94 -2.19
C ASP A 63 11.18 2.20 -3.07
N TYR A 64 11.24 3.39 -2.47
CA TYR A 64 11.14 4.68 -3.18
C TYR A 64 12.34 5.00 -4.06
N LEU A 65 13.52 4.44 -3.76
CA LEU A 65 14.71 4.59 -4.60
C LEU A 65 14.81 3.53 -5.72
N GLY A 66 13.81 2.65 -5.86
CA GLY A 66 13.72 1.71 -6.99
C GLY A 66 13.47 0.27 -6.64
N GLN A 67 13.64 -0.12 -5.37
CA GLN A 67 13.52 -1.52 -4.97
C GLN A 67 12.07 -1.99 -4.83
N GLY A 68 11.08 -1.08 -4.91
CA GLY A 68 9.67 -1.41 -4.66
C GLY A 68 9.06 -2.36 -5.70
N ILE A 69 9.64 -2.44 -6.90
CA ILE A 69 9.14 -3.28 -8.00
C ILE A 69 9.98 -4.56 -8.10
N LYS A 70 9.70 -5.53 -7.21
CA LYS A 70 10.48 -6.76 -7.02
C LYS A 70 10.12 -7.91 -8.00
N ARG A 71 9.70 -7.59 -9.22
CA ARG A 71 9.17 -8.59 -10.17
C ARG A 71 10.14 -9.00 -11.26
N LEU A 72 11.02 -8.08 -11.67
CA LEU A 72 12.01 -8.37 -12.67
C LEU A 72 13.19 -9.11 -12.01
N GLY A 73 13.17 -10.43 -12.07
CA GLY A 73 14.22 -11.31 -11.53
C GLY A 73 15.50 -11.36 -12.36
N PHE A 74 15.69 -10.42 -13.29
CA PHE A 74 16.88 -10.34 -14.12
C PHE A 74 18.08 -9.93 -13.28
N ASN A 75 19.10 -10.79 -13.26
CA ASN A 75 20.38 -10.51 -12.63
C ASN A 75 21.23 -9.65 -13.56
N VAL A 76 21.73 -8.54 -13.03
CA VAL A 76 22.67 -7.68 -13.77
C VAL A 76 23.99 -8.43 -13.92
N PRO A 77 24.52 -8.56 -15.15
CA PRO A 77 25.83 -9.15 -15.38
C PRO A 77 26.90 -8.51 -14.47
N PHE A 78 27.89 -9.30 -14.03
CA PHE A 78 29.06 -8.86 -13.24
C PHE A 78 28.80 -8.49 -11.77
N VAL A 79 27.56 -8.24 -11.34
CA VAL A 79 27.25 -7.83 -9.97
C VAL A 79 26.48 -8.90 -9.19
N ASN A 80 25.90 -9.89 -9.88
CA ASN A 80 25.06 -10.96 -9.29
C ASN A 80 23.94 -10.42 -8.38
N MET A 81 23.42 -9.24 -8.71
CA MET A 81 22.30 -8.60 -8.03
C MET A 81 21.14 -8.45 -9.01
N LYS A 82 19.92 -8.48 -8.51
CA LYS A 82 18.75 -8.24 -9.36
C LYS A 82 18.69 -6.77 -9.73
N ILE A 83 18.18 -6.47 -10.92
CA ILE A 83 18.13 -5.10 -11.46
C ILE A 83 17.45 -4.09 -10.51
N TYR A 84 16.39 -4.48 -9.82
CA TYR A 84 15.71 -3.63 -8.84
C TYR A 84 16.53 -3.40 -7.55
N GLU A 85 17.46 -4.30 -7.23
CA GLU A 85 18.38 -4.14 -6.10
C GLU A 85 19.53 -3.20 -6.45
N VAL A 86 19.92 -3.13 -7.73
CA VAL A 86 20.95 -2.22 -8.24
C VAL A 86 20.46 -0.77 -8.29
N ALA A 87 19.17 -0.55 -8.55
CA ALA A 87 18.60 0.78 -8.76
C ALA A 87 18.87 1.78 -7.61
N PRO A 88 18.66 1.45 -6.32
CA PRO A 88 19.01 2.36 -5.22
C PRO A 88 20.49 2.75 -5.19
N TYR A 89 21.41 1.84 -5.53
CA TYR A 89 22.84 2.16 -5.56
C TYR A 89 23.20 3.12 -6.70
N LEU A 90 22.54 3.00 -7.85
CA LEU A 90 22.70 3.97 -8.95
C LEU A 90 22.18 5.36 -8.55
N VAL A 91 21.08 5.41 -7.79
CA VAL A 91 20.56 6.66 -7.21
C VAL A 91 21.57 7.25 -6.22
N PHE A 92 22.10 6.45 -5.29
CA PHE A 92 23.13 6.91 -4.36
C PHE A 92 24.40 7.39 -5.07
N LEU A 93 24.87 6.68 -6.10
CA LEU A 93 26.03 7.10 -6.90
C LEU A 93 25.78 8.42 -7.63
N THR A 94 24.57 8.62 -8.15
CA THR A 94 24.14 9.89 -8.74
C THR A 94 24.15 11.02 -7.71
N LEU A 95 23.64 10.75 -6.51
CA LEU A 95 23.63 11.70 -5.40
C LEU A 95 25.05 12.04 -4.92
N LEU A 96 25.96 11.08 -4.84
CA LEU A 96 27.36 11.31 -4.43
C LEU A 96 28.12 12.20 -5.40
N THR A 97 27.87 12.06 -6.71
CA THR A 97 28.58 12.80 -7.76
C THR A 97 27.98 14.18 -8.05
N LYS A 98 26.85 14.52 -7.43
CA LYS A 98 26.13 15.80 -7.56
C LYS A 98 26.87 16.94 -6.85
N ARG A 99 26.70 18.18 -7.35
CA ARG A 99 27.23 19.40 -6.70
C ARG A 99 26.25 19.96 -5.66
N TRP A 100 26.24 19.39 -4.46
CA TRP A 100 25.36 19.79 -3.35
C TRP A 100 25.41 21.29 -3.01
N TRP A 101 26.60 21.89 -3.10
CA TRP A 101 26.84 23.27 -2.68
C TRP A 101 26.31 24.35 -3.64
N LYS A 102 25.97 24.01 -4.90
CA LYS A 102 25.53 25.00 -5.89
C LYS A 102 24.18 25.64 -5.56
N SER A 103 23.31 24.91 -4.85
CA SER A 103 21.98 25.41 -4.47
C SER A 103 21.50 24.75 -3.17
N VAL A 104 22.29 24.95 -2.12
CA VAL A 104 22.07 24.36 -0.78
C VAL A 104 20.65 24.60 -0.30
N GLU A 105 20.17 25.84 -0.36
CA GLU A 105 18.84 26.22 0.14
C GLU A 105 17.72 25.42 -0.54
N LYS A 106 17.72 25.35 -1.88
CA LYS A 106 16.74 24.58 -2.65
C LYS A 106 16.86 23.09 -2.35
N THR A 107 18.09 22.61 -2.20
CA THR A 107 18.37 21.21 -1.92
C THR A 107 17.84 20.80 -0.54
N ILE A 108 18.06 21.62 0.50
CA ILE A 108 17.49 21.42 1.84
C ILE A 108 15.96 21.44 1.78
N PHE A 109 15.37 22.38 1.06
CA PHE A 109 13.92 22.45 0.90
C PHE A 109 13.34 21.14 0.33
N PHE A 110 13.92 20.62 -0.75
CA PHE A 110 13.45 19.36 -1.34
C PHE A 110 13.75 18.15 -0.44
N LEU A 111 14.89 18.11 0.25
CA LEU A 111 15.19 17.06 1.23
C LEU A 111 14.16 17.03 2.36
N LEU A 112 13.76 18.20 2.86
CA LEU A 112 12.71 18.31 3.87
C LEU A 112 11.34 17.92 3.31
N TRP A 113 11.04 18.20 2.05
CA TRP A 113 9.82 17.74 1.41
C TRP A 113 9.82 16.21 1.23
N PHE A 114 10.96 15.61 0.90
CA PHE A 114 11.08 14.17 0.76
C PHE A 114 11.05 13.45 2.12
N LEU A 115 12.02 13.76 2.99
CA LEU A 115 12.25 13.06 4.25
C LEU A 115 11.34 13.53 5.38
N GLY A 116 10.91 14.80 5.37
CA GLY A 116 10.13 15.38 6.47
C GLY A 116 8.85 14.60 6.74
N PRO A 117 7.96 14.40 5.75
CA PRO A 117 6.74 13.63 5.97
C PRO A 117 6.98 12.17 6.35
N ILE A 118 8.01 11.53 5.77
CA ILE A 118 8.38 10.15 6.09
C ILE A 118 8.77 10.04 7.57
N LEU A 119 9.68 10.91 8.04
CA LEU A 119 10.15 10.90 9.42
C LEU A 119 9.05 11.31 10.40
N ILE A 120 8.22 12.30 10.08
CA ILE A 120 7.12 12.75 10.93
C ILE A 120 6.10 11.61 11.11
N THR A 121 5.68 10.95 10.01
CA THR A 121 4.72 9.84 10.10
C THR A 121 5.30 8.63 10.81
N TRP A 122 6.59 8.33 10.62
CA TRP A 122 7.28 7.28 11.36
C TRP A 122 7.31 7.59 12.88
N ILE A 123 7.71 8.80 13.28
CA ILE A 123 7.74 9.24 14.68
C ILE A 123 6.35 9.23 15.32
N ILE A 124 5.33 9.75 14.64
CA ILE A 124 3.94 9.71 15.13
C ILE A 124 3.50 8.27 15.33
N SER A 125 3.88 7.37 14.42
CA SER A 125 3.54 5.95 14.49
C SER A 125 4.21 5.22 15.65
N GLN A 126 5.33 5.72 16.18
CA GLN A 126 5.95 5.14 17.39
C GLN A 126 5.13 5.37 18.66
N LYS A 127 4.37 6.48 18.75
CA LYS A 127 3.79 6.96 20.01
C LYS A 127 2.26 7.09 20.03
N PHE A 128 1.62 7.15 18.86
CA PHE A 128 0.18 7.45 18.77
C PHE A 128 -0.57 6.34 18.04
N THR A 129 -0.58 6.40 16.72
CA THR A 129 -1.32 5.48 15.86
C THR A 129 -0.42 5.12 14.71
N SER A 130 -0.32 3.83 14.37
CA SER A 130 0.48 3.40 13.24
C SER A 130 -0.15 3.87 11.94
N ILE A 131 0.39 4.95 11.38
CA ILE A 131 -0.04 5.57 10.11
C ILE A 131 1.08 5.51 9.08
N PHE A 132 2.18 4.84 9.40
CA PHE A 132 3.36 4.73 8.55
C PHE A 132 3.12 3.72 7.43
N PHE A 133 2.61 4.23 6.31
CA PHE A 133 2.31 3.42 5.13
C PHE A 133 2.88 4.05 3.87
N ASN A 134 3.61 3.24 3.11
CA ASN A 134 4.25 3.65 1.86
C ASN A 134 3.27 4.27 0.84
N ARG A 135 2.00 3.85 0.76
CA ARG A 135 1.06 4.44 -0.21
C ARG A 135 0.63 5.86 0.17
N TYR A 136 0.63 6.21 1.46
CA TYR A 136 0.24 7.55 1.93
C TYR A 136 1.33 8.59 1.69
N LEU A 137 2.56 8.14 1.47
CA LEU A 137 3.73 9.01 1.33
C LEU A 137 4.19 9.16 -0.12
N LEU A 138 3.46 8.62 -1.11
CA LEU A 138 3.85 8.68 -2.54
C LEU A 138 4.07 10.11 -3.05
N TYR A 139 3.40 11.10 -2.45
CA TYR A 139 3.56 12.51 -2.79
C TYR A 139 4.95 13.07 -2.46
N THR A 140 5.80 12.35 -1.74
CA THR A 140 7.18 12.75 -1.45
C THR A 140 8.14 12.37 -2.60
N ILE A 141 7.78 11.39 -3.45
CA ILE A 141 8.60 10.90 -4.56
C ILE A 141 9.01 12.02 -5.54
N PRO A 142 8.12 12.94 -5.97
CA PRO A 142 8.51 14.03 -6.86
C PRO A 142 9.66 14.89 -6.30
N ALA A 143 9.69 15.12 -4.98
CA ALA A 143 10.79 15.85 -4.35
C ALA A 143 12.12 15.09 -4.47
N ALA A 144 12.12 13.77 -4.24
CA ALA A 144 13.30 12.92 -4.45
C ALA A 144 13.80 12.97 -5.89
N MET A 145 12.89 12.89 -6.87
CA MET A 145 13.25 13.01 -8.30
C MET A 145 13.90 14.36 -8.63
N ILE A 146 13.34 15.46 -8.11
CA ILE A 146 13.91 16.80 -8.31
C ILE A 146 15.31 16.91 -7.68
N ILE A 147 15.51 16.35 -6.49
CA ILE A 147 16.85 16.32 -5.85
C ILE A 147 17.85 15.61 -6.75
N LEU A 148 17.44 14.48 -7.34
CA LEU A 148 18.30 13.64 -8.17
C LEU A 148 18.78 14.35 -9.44
N VAL A 149 17.90 15.13 -10.10
CA VAL A 149 18.20 15.76 -11.40
C VAL A 149 18.76 17.18 -11.31
N THR A 150 18.70 17.83 -10.14
CA THR A 150 19.19 19.20 -9.94
C THR A 150 20.69 19.22 -9.60
N SER A 151 21.35 20.36 -9.84
CA SER A 151 22.77 20.60 -9.49
C SER A 151 23.76 19.50 -9.94
N ARG A 152 23.52 18.94 -11.13
CA ARG A 152 24.36 17.89 -11.73
C ARG A 152 25.79 18.38 -11.98
N SER A 153 26.76 17.49 -11.80
CA SER A 153 28.10 17.64 -12.37
C SER A 153 28.17 16.96 -13.74
N LYS A 154 29.28 17.15 -14.48
CA LYS A 154 29.53 16.38 -15.71
C LYS A 154 29.59 14.86 -15.43
N ILE A 155 30.10 14.49 -14.26
CA ILE A 155 30.26 13.09 -13.84
C ILE A 155 28.90 12.47 -13.47
N THR A 156 27.98 13.26 -12.91
CA THR A 156 26.62 12.81 -12.54
C THR A 156 25.82 12.28 -13.74
N PHE A 157 26.17 12.67 -14.96
CA PHE A 157 25.43 12.28 -16.16
C PHE A 157 25.40 10.76 -16.36
N ILE A 158 26.54 10.08 -16.17
CA ILE A 158 26.66 8.63 -16.39
C ILE A 158 25.76 7.84 -15.44
N PRO A 159 25.89 7.93 -14.09
CA PRO A 159 25.05 7.16 -13.19
C PRO A 159 23.57 7.53 -13.31
N LEU A 160 23.25 8.80 -13.62
CA LEU A 160 21.88 9.23 -13.87
C LEU A 160 21.28 8.57 -15.12
N ALA A 161 22.03 8.51 -16.23
CA ALA A 161 21.58 7.87 -17.46
C ALA A 161 21.34 6.37 -17.25
N VAL A 162 22.24 5.69 -16.54
CA VAL A 162 22.09 4.27 -16.20
C VAL A 162 20.91 4.05 -15.24
N ALA A 163 20.67 4.94 -14.28
CA ALA A 163 19.51 4.88 -13.40
C ALA A 163 18.20 5.02 -14.20
N ILE A 164 18.12 5.99 -15.13
CA ILE A 164 16.95 6.18 -15.99
C ILE A 164 16.68 4.94 -16.83
N LEU A 165 17.71 4.35 -17.46
CA LEU A 165 17.55 3.13 -18.24
C LEU A 165 17.07 1.96 -17.37
N THR A 166 17.66 1.82 -16.17
CA THR A 166 17.24 0.81 -15.18
C THR A 166 15.77 0.96 -14.82
N PHE A 167 15.31 2.18 -14.49
CA PHE A 167 13.90 2.43 -14.19
C PHE A 167 13.01 2.16 -15.39
N ALA A 168 13.39 2.61 -16.59
CA ALA A 168 12.61 2.36 -17.79
C ALA A 168 12.41 0.85 -18.05
N ILE A 169 13.46 0.03 -17.87
CA ILE A 169 13.36 -1.43 -18.02
C ILE A 169 12.42 -2.02 -16.97
N ILE A 170 12.57 -1.63 -15.70
CA ILE A 170 11.72 -2.11 -14.60
C ILE A 170 10.26 -1.73 -14.85
N ASP A 171 9.99 -0.48 -15.21
CA ASP A 171 8.65 0.07 -15.40
C ASP A 171 7.98 -0.51 -16.65
N ILE A 172 8.70 -0.65 -17.77
CA ILE A 172 8.18 -1.30 -18.98
C ILE A 172 7.84 -2.76 -18.67
N HIS A 173 8.71 -3.49 -17.97
CA HIS A 173 8.40 -4.85 -17.58
C HIS A 173 7.16 -4.91 -16.70
N TYR A 174 7.11 -4.09 -15.64
CA TYR A 174 5.96 -4.04 -14.73
C TYR A 174 4.64 -3.73 -15.46
N PHE A 175 4.66 -2.79 -16.41
CA PHE A 175 3.49 -2.43 -17.20
C PHE A 175 3.03 -3.56 -18.14
N LEU A 176 3.98 -4.27 -18.76
CA LEU A 176 3.68 -5.38 -19.67
C LEU A 176 3.37 -6.70 -18.95
N THR A 177 3.79 -6.86 -17.69
CA THR A 177 3.54 -8.05 -16.86
C THR A 177 2.79 -7.71 -15.57
N PRO A 178 1.55 -7.19 -15.66
CA PRO A 178 0.78 -6.86 -14.48
C PRO A 178 0.37 -8.14 -13.75
N ALA A 179 1.10 -8.53 -12.71
CA ALA A 179 0.65 -9.59 -11.82
C ALA A 179 -0.50 -9.08 -10.94
N LYS A 180 -1.71 -9.36 -11.43
CA LYS A 180 -2.95 -9.37 -10.66
C LYS A 180 -3.12 -10.78 -10.09
N LEU A 181 -3.75 -10.90 -8.92
CA LEU A 181 -4.16 -12.20 -8.41
C LEU A 181 -5.14 -12.85 -9.39
N PRO A 182 -5.13 -14.19 -9.56
CA PRO A 182 -5.92 -14.89 -10.58
C PRO A 182 -7.41 -15.02 -10.19
N PHE A 183 -8.03 -13.92 -9.76
CA PHE A 183 -9.44 -13.87 -9.35
C PHE A 183 -10.40 -14.35 -10.41
N ARG A 184 -10.10 -14.10 -11.69
CA ARG A 184 -10.93 -14.61 -12.79
C ARG A 184 -10.98 -16.14 -12.80
N GLN A 185 -9.85 -16.81 -12.57
CA GLN A 185 -9.79 -18.27 -12.53
C GLN A 185 -10.55 -18.78 -11.30
N MET A 186 -10.37 -18.13 -10.15
CA MET A 186 -11.09 -18.47 -8.92
C MET A 186 -12.59 -18.27 -9.08
N SER A 187 -13.03 -17.15 -9.64
CA SER A 187 -14.45 -16.87 -9.85
C SER A 187 -15.09 -17.87 -10.79
N ASN A 188 -14.38 -18.33 -11.82
CA ASN A 188 -14.89 -19.35 -12.73
C ASN A 188 -15.04 -20.69 -12.00
N TYR A 189 -13.99 -21.14 -11.30
CA TYR A 189 -14.04 -22.37 -10.50
C TYR A 189 -15.16 -22.35 -9.45
N VAL A 190 -15.32 -21.24 -8.72
CA VAL A 190 -16.39 -21.10 -7.73
C VAL A 190 -17.76 -21.16 -8.41
N LYS A 191 -17.97 -20.45 -9.53
CA LYS A 191 -19.25 -20.51 -10.26
C LYS A 191 -19.56 -21.88 -10.84
N GLU A 192 -18.53 -22.65 -11.21
CA GLU A 192 -18.68 -24.01 -11.77
C GLU A 192 -18.97 -25.06 -10.70
N THR A 193 -18.48 -24.86 -9.46
CA THR A 193 -18.55 -25.86 -8.38
C THR A 193 -19.57 -25.55 -7.29
N LYS A 194 -20.07 -24.31 -7.25
CA LYS A 194 -21.03 -23.83 -6.26
C LYS A 194 -22.45 -24.35 -6.54
N ASN A 195 -23.09 -24.86 -5.49
CA ASN A 195 -24.49 -25.22 -5.40
C ASN A 195 -25.33 -24.07 -4.80
N GLU A 196 -26.65 -24.11 -4.96
CA GLU A 196 -27.55 -23.07 -4.44
C GLU A 196 -27.54 -22.95 -2.90
N SER A 197 -27.31 -24.05 -2.19
CA SER A 197 -27.22 -24.10 -0.72
C SER A 197 -25.85 -23.69 -0.16
N ASP A 198 -24.86 -23.49 -1.02
CA ASP A 198 -23.51 -23.12 -0.59
C ASP A 198 -23.43 -21.65 -0.20
N PHE A 199 -22.68 -21.40 0.86
CA PHE A 199 -22.36 -20.06 1.32
C PHE A 199 -20.90 -19.73 1.08
N LEU A 200 -20.58 -18.50 0.71
CA LEU A 200 -19.21 -18.06 0.43
C LEU A 200 -18.76 -17.04 1.46
N ILE A 201 -17.50 -17.10 1.86
CA ILE A 201 -16.89 -16.15 2.78
C ILE A 201 -15.52 -15.70 2.28
N ASN A 202 -15.16 -14.48 2.64
CA ASN A 202 -13.79 -14.00 2.62
C ASN A 202 -13.18 -14.18 4.01
N TRP A 203 -12.16 -15.01 4.10
CA TRP A 203 -11.37 -15.15 5.32
C TRP A 203 -10.28 -14.09 5.38
N ASN A 204 -10.22 -13.34 6.48
CA ASN A 204 -9.26 -12.26 6.65
C ASN A 204 -7.98 -12.74 7.36
N SER A 205 -7.02 -13.28 6.61
CA SER A 205 -5.70 -13.64 7.16
C SER A 205 -4.71 -12.48 7.21
N SER A 206 -4.77 -11.55 6.26
CA SER A 206 -3.90 -10.36 6.15
C SER A 206 -4.45 -9.31 5.17
N ALA A 207 -5.29 -9.76 4.24
CA ALA A 207 -6.11 -8.93 3.37
C ALA A 207 -7.42 -9.67 3.10
N HIS A 208 -8.53 -8.93 3.08
CA HIS A 208 -9.81 -9.44 2.60
C HIS A 208 -9.93 -9.21 1.09
N HIS A 209 -10.74 -10.03 0.40
CA HIS A 209 -10.97 -9.91 -1.04
C HIS A 209 -12.41 -9.54 -1.40
N LEU A 210 -13.09 -8.81 -0.51
CA LEU A 210 -14.48 -8.40 -0.64
C LEU A 210 -14.78 -7.71 -1.97
N TRP A 211 -13.92 -6.78 -2.38
CA TRP A 211 -14.15 -5.99 -3.60
C TRP A 211 -13.99 -6.84 -4.85
N GLU A 212 -12.97 -7.69 -4.88
CA GLU A 212 -12.72 -8.61 -5.97
C GLU A 212 -13.85 -9.63 -6.09
N THR A 213 -14.30 -10.22 -4.99
CA THR A 213 -15.40 -11.20 -5.01
C THR A 213 -16.72 -10.57 -5.47
N LYS A 214 -17.03 -9.34 -5.03
CA LYS A 214 -18.17 -8.54 -5.55
C LYS A 214 -18.03 -8.26 -7.05
N PHE A 215 -16.86 -7.75 -7.48
CA PHE A 215 -16.60 -7.41 -8.88
C PHE A 215 -16.76 -8.61 -9.82
N TYR A 216 -16.33 -9.80 -9.39
CA TYR A 216 -16.44 -11.02 -10.19
C TYR A 216 -17.79 -11.76 -10.00
N GLY A 217 -18.72 -11.22 -9.22
CA GLY A 217 -20.07 -11.78 -9.05
C GLY A 217 -20.11 -13.08 -8.24
N ILE A 218 -19.22 -13.22 -7.26
CA ILE A 218 -19.23 -14.30 -6.25
C ILE A 218 -19.28 -13.67 -4.86
N PRO A 219 -20.36 -12.96 -4.50
CA PRO A 219 -20.41 -12.17 -3.27
C PRO A 219 -20.09 -13.06 -2.07
N ALA A 220 -19.05 -12.66 -1.34
CA ALA A 220 -18.51 -13.38 -0.21
C ALA A 220 -18.23 -12.35 0.89
N PRO A 221 -19.11 -12.20 1.89
CA PRO A 221 -18.88 -11.30 3.02
C PRO A 221 -17.64 -11.73 3.81
N ILE A 222 -17.07 -10.78 4.53
CA ILE A 222 -15.93 -11.04 5.43
C ILE A 222 -16.46 -11.76 6.66
N TYR A 223 -15.91 -12.95 6.93
CA TYR A 223 -16.22 -13.70 8.14
C TYR A 223 -15.28 -13.29 9.29
N ILE A 224 -15.88 -12.97 10.44
CA ILE A 224 -15.16 -12.62 11.67
C ILE A 224 -15.72 -13.49 12.79
N SER A 225 -14.91 -14.41 13.31
CA SER A 225 -15.34 -15.25 14.44
C SER A 225 -15.49 -14.44 15.73
N GLY A 226 -16.62 -14.64 16.42
CA GLY A 226 -16.88 -14.08 17.75
C GLY A 226 -17.01 -12.56 17.82
N SER A 227 -16.51 -11.98 18.91
CA SER A 227 -16.62 -10.54 19.23
C SER A 227 -15.49 -9.68 18.65
N GLY A 228 -14.67 -10.22 17.74
CA GLY A 228 -13.60 -9.46 17.11
C GLY A 228 -14.14 -8.30 16.26
N GLU A 229 -13.43 -7.18 16.23
CA GLU A 229 -13.69 -6.10 15.26
C GLU A 229 -12.76 -6.24 14.06
N LEU A 230 -13.26 -5.93 12.86
CA LEU A 230 -12.43 -5.88 11.67
C LEU A 230 -11.47 -4.70 11.83
N PRO A 231 -10.15 -4.90 11.76
CA PRO A 231 -9.25 -3.76 11.74
C PRO A 231 -9.55 -2.94 10.47
N TYR A 232 -9.49 -1.61 10.59
CA TYR A 232 -10.03 -0.72 9.56
C TYR A 232 -9.17 -0.72 8.28
N TYR A 233 -9.33 -1.60 7.29
CA TYR A 233 -8.53 -1.60 6.05
C TYR A 233 -8.86 -0.46 5.06
N VAL A 234 -7.97 -0.20 4.09
CA VAL A 234 -8.30 0.62 2.91
C VAL A 234 -9.51 0.00 2.19
N GLY A 235 -10.63 0.73 2.13
CA GLY A 235 -11.87 0.27 1.48
C GLY A 235 -12.98 -0.12 2.46
N THR A 236 -12.70 -0.25 3.76
CA THR A 236 -13.73 -0.49 4.79
C THR A 236 -14.74 0.65 4.89
N ALA A 237 -14.35 1.90 4.58
CA ALA A 237 -15.26 3.05 4.51
C ALA A 237 -16.38 2.93 3.47
N LEU A 238 -16.24 2.00 2.51
CA LEU A 238 -17.24 1.74 1.47
C LEU A 238 -17.99 0.42 1.71
N MET A 239 -17.73 -0.25 2.83
CA MET A 239 -18.43 -1.48 3.19
C MET A 239 -19.82 -1.20 3.76
N GLU A 240 -20.75 -2.10 3.48
CA GLU A 240 -22.08 -2.13 4.06
C GLU A 240 -22.11 -3.08 5.26
N GLU A 241 -23.10 -2.97 6.14
CA GLU A 241 -23.25 -3.87 7.30
C GLU A 241 -23.34 -5.34 6.87
N THR A 242 -23.93 -5.61 5.70
CA THR A 242 -24.06 -6.95 5.12
C THR A 242 -22.76 -7.53 4.58
N ASP A 243 -21.69 -6.72 4.47
CA ASP A 243 -20.38 -7.18 4.02
C ASP A 243 -19.57 -7.88 5.11
N ILE A 244 -20.08 -7.88 6.34
CA ILE A 244 -19.49 -8.56 7.49
C ILE A 244 -20.52 -9.55 8.03
N ILE A 245 -20.06 -10.77 8.28
CA ILE A 245 -20.84 -11.76 9.01
C ILE A 245 -20.03 -12.28 10.19
N ARG A 246 -20.75 -12.69 11.24
CA ARG A 246 -20.15 -13.26 12.45
C ARG A 246 -20.44 -14.75 12.62
N GLU A 247 -21.51 -15.20 11.96
CA GLU A 247 -21.99 -16.57 12.02
C GLU A 247 -22.34 -17.03 10.61
N VAL A 248 -22.06 -18.30 10.33
CA VAL A 248 -22.51 -18.95 9.10
C VAL A 248 -24.00 -19.27 9.26
N PRO A 249 -24.85 -19.08 8.23
CA PRO A 249 -26.27 -19.41 8.32
C PRO A 249 -26.51 -20.88 8.75
N VAL A 250 -27.46 -21.09 9.66
CA VAL A 250 -27.70 -22.39 10.34
C VAL A 250 -27.96 -23.57 9.39
N ASN A 251 -28.46 -23.28 8.18
CA ASN A 251 -28.83 -24.28 7.17
C ASN A 251 -27.77 -24.45 6.06
N THR A 252 -26.55 -23.95 6.28
CA THR A 252 -25.47 -24.09 5.30
C THR A 252 -24.73 -25.42 5.51
N GLU A 253 -24.85 -26.32 4.56
CA GLU A 253 -24.12 -27.60 4.59
C GLU A 253 -22.64 -27.45 4.21
N ARG A 254 -22.36 -26.51 3.30
CA ARG A 254 -21.02 -26.29 2.74
C ARG A 254 -20.68 -24.80 2.61
N VAL A 255 -19.49 -24.44 3.07
CA VAL A 255 -18.95 -23.08 3.07
C VAL A 255 -17.70 -23.01 2.21
N GLY A 256 -17.65 -22.06 1.27
CA GLY A 256 -16.48 -21.77 0.46
C GLY A 256 -15.70 -20.59 1.04
N ALA A 257 -14.44 -20.79 1.43
CA ALA A 257 -13.59 -19.74 1.97
C ALA A 257 -12.55 -19.28 0.96
N VAL A 258 -12.54 -17.98 0.65
CA VAL A 258 -11.50 -17.30 -0.14
C VAL A 258 -10.45 -16.73 0.81
N THR A 259 -9.16 -17.01 0.58
CA THR A 259 -8.06 -16.48 1.40
C THR A 259 -6.77 -16.31 0.61
N SER A 260 -5.89 -15.41 1.08
CA SER A 260 -4.49 -15.37 0.66
C SER A 260 -3.53 -16.01 1.68
N GLY A 261 -4.02 -16.35 2.88
CA GLY A 261 -3.25 -17.00 3.95
C GLY A 261 -3.16 -18.52 3.79
N SER A 262 -2.79 -19.23 4.85
CA SER A 262 -2.95 -20.69 4.85
C SER A 262 -4.44 -21.05 4.96
N LEU A 263 -4.86 -22.16 4.34
CA LEU A 263 -6.20 -22.70 4.57
C LEU A 263 -6.34 -23.31 5.97
N ASP A 264 -5.22 -23.64 6.62
CA ASP A 264 -5.17 -24.13 8.00
C ASP A 264 -5.49 -23.03 9.03
N GLU A 265 -5.37 -21.75 8.64
CA GLU A 265 -5.76 -20.61 9.48
C GLU A 265 -7.28 -20.39 9.51
N VAL A 266 -8.01 -20.99 8.56
CA VAL A 266 -9.46 -20.83 8.44
C VAL A 266 -10.14 -21.68 9.50
N GLN A 267 -10.69 -21.01 10.51
CA GLN A 267 -11.39 -21.65 11.63
C GLN A 267 -12.89 -21.39 11.51
N LEU A 268 -13.63 -22.42 11.09
CA LEU A 268 -15.08 -22.43 11.01
C LEU A 268 -15.62 -23.46 11.99
N GLU A 269 -16.31 -23.01 13.02
CA GLU A 269 -16.87 -23.87 14.06
C GLU A 269 -17.89 -24.84 13.45
N GLY A 270 -17.71 -26.15 13.70
CA GLY A 270 -18.57 -27.18 13.14
C GLY A 270 -18.36 -27.48 11.65
N TYR A 271 -17.27 -27.01 11.03
CA TYR A 271 -16.93 -27.36 9.64
C TYR A 271 -15.51 -27.91 9.50
N SER A 272 -15.31 -28.80 8.54
CA SER A 272 -14.00 -29.38 8.21
C SER A 272 -13.67 -29.17 6.73
N LEU A 273 -12.39 -28.93 6.42
CA LEU A 273 -11.91 -28.74 5.06
C LEU A 273 -12.07 -30.04 4.25
N SER A 274 -12.87 -30.00 3.19
CA SER A 274 -13.13 -31.12 2.29
C SER A 274 -12.34 -31.02 0.98
N GLU A 275 -12.23 -29.82 0.41
CA GLU A 275 -11.53 -29.62 -0.87
C GLU A 275 -10.68 -28.35 -0.79
N LYS A 276 -9.49 -28.39 -1.40
CA LYS A 276 -8.61 -27.23 -1.54
C LYS A 276 -8.26 -26.96 -2.99
N LYS A 277 -8.25 -25.69 -3.36
CA LYS A 277 -7.82 -25.21 -4.67
C LYS A 277 -6.86 -24.04 -4.51
N GLU A 278 -5.66 -24.19 -5.05
CA GLU A 278 -4.63 -23.15 -5.04
C GLU A 278 -4.45 -22.56 -6.44
N MET A 279 -4.41 -21.23 -6.51
CA MET A 279 -4.25 -20.46 -7.75
C MET A 279 -3.20 -19.38 -7.50
N GLY A 280 -1.93 -19.78 -7.51
CA GLY A 280 -0.83 -18.90 -7.10
C GLY A 280 -0.95 -18.51 -5.62
N ASN A 281 -0.97 -17.20 -5.33
CA ASN A 281 -1.11 -16.68 -3.96
C ASN A 281 -2.56 -16.55 -3.48
N LEU A 282 -3.52 -17.01 -4.26
CA LEU A 282 -4.94 -17.02 -3.92
C LEU A 282 -5.38 -18.46 -3.70
N LYS A 283 -6.06 -18.72 -2.59
CA LYS A 283 -6.51 -20.05 -2.20
C LYS A 283 -8.00 -20.03 -1.96
N PHE A 284 -8.62 -21.17 -2.24
CA PHE A 284 -10.01 -21.42 -2.01
C PHE A 284 -10.18 -22.79 -1.35
N GLY A 285 -11.00 -22.87 -0.32
CA GLY A 285 -11.32 -24.14 0.36
C GLY A 285 -12.82 -24.34 0.50
N TRP A 286 -13.31 -25.55 0.21
CA TRP A 286 -14.65 -25.98 0.58
C TRP A 286 -14.63 -26.66 1.94
N TYR A 287 -15.48 -26.20 2.84
CA TYR A 287 -15.63 -26.71 4.20
C TYR A 287 -17.04 -27.30 4.34
N VAL A 288 -17.14 -28.53 4.81
CA VAL A 288 -18.41 -29.24 4.98
C VAL A 288 -18.72 -29.36 6.45
N ARG A 289 -20.00 -29.21 6.81
CA ARG A 289 -20.46 -29.31 8.19
C ARG A 289 -20.09 -30.67 8.78
N THR A 290 -19.36 -30.67 9.88
CA THR A 290 -19.08 -31.86 10.67
C THR A 290 -20.34 -32.15 11.49
N ILE A 291 -20.96 -33.30 11.27
CA ILE A 291 -22.01 -33.80 12.14
C ILE A 291 -21.30 -34.28 13.40
N GLU A 292 -21.47 -33.58 14.53
CA GLU A 292 -21.16 -34.16 15.83
C GLU A 292 -22.22 -35.24 16.10
N ASP A 293 -21.78 -36.50 16.15
CA ASP A 293 -22.58 -37.63 16.65
C ASP A 293 -22.82 -37.52 18.16
#